data_AF-A0A524JGJ0-F1
#
_entry.id   AF-A0A524JGJ0-F1
#
_cell.length_a   1.000
_cell.length_b   1.000
_cell.length_c   1.000
_cell.angle_alpha   90.00
_cell.angle_beta   90.00
_cell.angle_gamma   90.00
#
_symmetry.space_group_name_H-M   'P 1'
#
loop_
_entity.id
_entity.type
_entity.pdbx_description
1 polymer ?
#
loop_
_entity_poly.entity_id
_entity_poly.type
_entity_poly.pdbx_seq_one_letter_code
_entity_poly.pdbx_strand_id
1 'polypeptide(L)'
;MKVKTLPVYIILLFMLPAFGPLNAQIPERVYQFESETNGKMQQHELKINENYLTYSVYESDPPHFVNTLGGFYKTENDSLK
;
A
#
# COMPACT_ATOMS: atom_id res chain seq x y z
N MET A 1 10.36 -24.73 -45.65
CA MET A 1 10.64 -25.26 -44.30
C MET A 1 9.40 -25.11 -43.42
N LYS A 2 8.67 -26.20 -43.14
CA LYS A 2 7.61 -26.18 -42.12
C LYS A 2 8.30 -26.13 -40.76
N VAL A 3 8.46 -24.94 -40.21
CA VAL A 3 8.87 -24.77 -38.81
C VAL A 3 7.80 -25.52 -38.01
N LYS A 4 8.20 -26.61 -37.32
CA LYS A 4 7.31 -27.39 -36.46
C LYS A 4 6.60 -26.38 -35.57
N THR A 5 5.28 -26.39 -35.48
CA THR A 5 4.49 -25.48 -34.62
C THR A 5 4.56 -25.91 -33.14
N LEU A 6 4.98 -27.16 -32.89
CA LEU A 6 5.17 -27.78 -31.57
C LEU A 6 6.11 -27.02 -30.57
N PRO A 7 7.28 -26.47 -30.96
CA PRO A 7 8.16 -25.74 -30.04
C PRO A 7 7.59 -24.37 -29.65
N VAL A 8 6.73 -23.75 -30.49
CA VAL A 8 6.09 -22.47 -30.16
C VAL A 8 5.10 -22.64 -29.00
N TYR A 9 4.32 -23.73 -29.01
CA TYR A 9 3.40 -24.03 -27.90
C TYR A 9 4.13 -24.36 -26.60
N ILE A 10 5.31 -25.00 -26.66
CA ILE A 10 6.13 -25.29 -25.48
C ILE A 10 6.68 -24.00 -24.85
N ILE A 11 7.14 -23.05 -25.68
CA ILE A 11 7.60 -21.74 -25.21
C ILE A 11 6.44 -20.94 -24.59
N LEU A 12 5.25 -20.98 -25.21
CA LEU A 12 4.06 -20.34 -24.67
C LEU A 12 3.62 -20.95 -23.33
N LEU A 13 3.74 -22.27 -23.18
CA LEU A 13 3.42 -22.99 -21.94
C LEU A 13 4.35 -22.57 -20.78
N PHE A 14 5.62 -22.29 -21.07
CA PHE A 14 6.60 -21.81 -20.09
C PHE A 14 6.38 -20.35 -19.65
N MET A 15 5.61 -19.55 -20.40
CA MET A 15 5.25 -18.17 -20.01
C MET A 15 3.98 -18.06 -19.16
N LEU A 16 3.16 -19.11 -19.07
CA LEU A 16 1.93 -19.12 -18.25
C LEU A 16 2.12 -19.02 -16.72
N PRO A 17 3.20 -19.48 -16.07
CA PRO A 17 3.31 -19.41 -14.61
C PRO A 17 3.66 -18.01 -14.07
N ALA A 18 3.73 -16.96 -14.90
CA ALA A 18 4.03 -15.60 -14.47
C ALA A 18 2.85 -14.90 -13.73
N PHE A 19 1.67 -15.51 -13.69
CA PHE A 19 0.46 -14.94 -13.06
C PHE A 19 0.25 -15.50 -11.64
N GLY A 20 1.20 -15.28 -10.73
CA GLY A 20 0.92 -15.41 -9.30
C GLY A 20 0.04 -14.26 -8.80
N PRO A 21 -0.69 -14.40 -7.68
CA PRO A 21 -1.43 -13.29 -7.10
C PRO A 21 -0.44 -12.18 -6.70
N LEU A 22 -0.53 -11.04 -7.40
CA LEU A 22 0.14 -9.81 -7.01
C LEU A 22 -0.65 -9.20 -5.85
N ASN A 23 -0.20 -9.46 -4.62
CA ASN A 23 -0.76 -8.81 -3.45
C ASN A 23 -0.42 -7.31 -3.52
N ALA A 24 -1.41 -6.45 -3.71
CA ALA A 24 -1.25 -4.99 -3.74
C ALA A 24 -1.16 -4.42 -2.32
N GLN A 25 -0.31 -5.01 -1.47
CA GLN A 25 -0.16 -4.57 -0.09
C GLN A 25 0.60 -3.25 -0.02
N ILE A 26 0.10 -2.32 0.80
CA ILE A 26 0.75 -1.04 1.05
C ILE A 26 2.14 -1.34 1.67
N PRO A 27 3.25 -0.91 1.04
CA PRO A 27 4.57 -1.20 1.57
C PRO A 27 4.81 -0.49 2.90
N GLU A 28 5.62 -1.11 3.74
CA GLU A 28 6.06 -0.53 5.00
C GLU A 28 6.88 0.74 4.75
N ARG A 29 6.35 1.88 5.20
CA ARG A 29 6.98 3.21 5.13
C ARG A 29 6.15 4.23 5.89
N VAL A 30 6.64 5.47 5.86
CA VAL A 30 5.91 6.65 6.31
C VAL A 30 5.25 7.32 5.10
N TYR A 31 3.96 7.60 5.22
CA TYR A 31 3.16 8.35 4.26
C TYR A 31 2.75 9.66 4.90
N GLN A 32 2.85 10.75 4.14
CA GLN A 32 2.48 12.08 4.60
C GLN A 32 1.56 12.73 3.58
N PHE A 33 0.55 13.45 4.06
CA PHE A 33 -0.32 14.29 3.25
C PHE A 33 -0.87 15.45 4.06
N GLU A 34 -1.28 16.51 3.36
CA GLU A 34 -1.88 17.69 3.97
C GLU A 34 -3.36 17.75 3.63
N SER A 35 -4.17 18.28 4.55
CA SER A 35 -5.56 18.61 4.28
C SER A 35 -5.97 19.89 4.98
N GLU A 36 -6.94 20.61 4.42
CA GLU A 36 -7.56 21.75 5.09
C GLU A 36 -8.82 21.28 5.81
N THR A 37 -8.88 21.49 7.12
CA THR A 37 -10.05 21.16 7.95
C THR A 37 -10.39 22.38 8.81
N ASN A 38 -11.62 22.88 8.71
CA ASN A 38 -12.11 24.04 9.46
C ASN A 38 -11.23 25.31 9.30
N GLY A 39 -10.70 25.55 8.09
CA GLY A 39 -9.84 26.71 7.80
C GLY A 39 -8.42 26.60 8.36
N LYS A 40 -8.00 25.40 8.79
CA LYS A 40 -6.66 25.12 9.27
C LYS A 40 -6.00 24.01 8.45
N MET A 41 -4.72 24.19 8.13
CA MET A 41 -3.91 23.16 7.47
C MET A 41 -3.47 22.10 8.49
N GLN A 42 -3.85 20.86 8.24
CA GLN A 42 -3.49 19.69 9.02
C GLN A 42 -2.49 18.83 8.25
N GLN A 43 -1.44 18.43 8.95
CA GLN A 43 -0.47 17.43 8.55
C GLN A 43 -0.94 16.07 9.02
N HIS A 44 -0.95 15.11 8.12
CA HIS A 44 -1.33 13.73 8.39
C HIS A 44 -0.14 12.82 8.13
N GLU A 45 0.20 11.98 9.09
CA GLU A 45 1.32 11.06 9.02
C GLU A 45 0.85 9.64 9.33
N LEU A 46 0.93 8.74 8.35
CA LEU A 46 0.65 7.32 8.50
C LEU A 46 1.96 6.54 8.44
N LYS A 47 2.29 5.81 9.51
CA LYS A 47 3.43 4.90 9.57
C LYS A 47 2.93 3.47 9.57
N ILE A 48 3.48 2.66 8.68
CA ILE A 48 3.19 1.23 8.59
C ILE A 48 4.49 0.49 8.81
N ASN A 49 4.49 -0.43 9.78
CA ASN A 49 5.59 -1.33 10.08
C ASN A 49 5.01 -2.71 10.42
N GLU A 50 5.33 -3.70 9.60
CA GLU A 50 4.77 -5.05 9.67
C GLU A 50 3.24 -5.04 9.85
N ASN A 51 2.75 -5.61 10.95
CA ASN A 51 1.32 -5.71 11.30
C ASN A 51 0.84 -4.58 12.24
N TYR A 52 1.58 -3.47 12.34
CA TYR A 52 1.23 -2.33 13.16
C TYR A 52 1.20 -1.04 12.35
N LEU A 53 0.23 -0.18 12.63
CA LEU A 53 0.15 1.15 12.03
C LEU A 53 -0.04 2.22 13.10
N THR A 54 0.47 3.41 12.81
CA THR A 54 0.17 4.63 13.57
C THR A 54 -0.25 5.74 12.62
N TYR A 55 -1.30 6.46 12.97
CA TYR A 55 -1.78 7.63 12.25
C TYR A 55 -1.79 8.85 13.17
N SER A 56 -1.04 9.88 12.83
CA SER A 56 -0.92 11.11 13.59
C SER A 56 -1.45 12.29 12.79
N VAL A 57 -2.13 13.21 13.48
CA VAL A 57 -2.62 14.47 12.91
C VAL A 57 -2.13 15.64 13.76
N TYR A 58 -1.56 16.65 13.11
CA TYR A 58 -1.05 17.85 13.78
C TYR A 58 -1.10 19.07 12.84
N GLU A 59 -1.17 20.27 13.40
CA GLU A 59 -1.07 21.54 12.68
C GLU A 59 0.35 22.08 12.86
N SER A 60 0.95 22.65 11.80
CA SER A 60 2.31 23.20 11.85
C SER A 60 2.36 24.70 12.14
N ASP A 61 1.28 25.44 11.86
CA ASP A 61 1.19 26.88 12.07
C ASP A 61 -0.23 27.32 12.48
N PRO A 62 -0.48 27.63 13.78
CA PRO A 62 0.44 27.43 14.90
C PRO A 62 0.63 25.93 15.21
N PRO A 63 1.74 25.52 15.84
CA PRO A 63 1.94 24.13 16.25
C PRO A 63 0.85 23.64 17.21
N HIS A 64 0.08 22.64 16.79
CA HIS A 64 -1.00 22.08 17.60
C HIS A 64 -1.18 20.59 17.31
N PHE A 65 -1.06 19.76 18.35
CA PHE A 65 -1.30 18.33 18.24
C PHE A 65 -2.81 18.05 18.25
N VAL A 66 -3.29 17.26 17.29
CA VAL A 66 -4.71 16.89 17.21
C VAL A 66 -4.93 15.52 17.83
N ASN A 67 -4.33 14.47 17.27
CA ASN A 67 -4.43 13.11 17.80
C ASN A 67 -3.36 12.17 17.23
N THR A 68 -3.27 10.99 17.84
CA THR A 68 -2.59 9.84 17.28
C THR A 68 -3.38 8.58 17.58
N LEU A 69 -3.63 7.79 16.55
CA LEU A 69 -4.25 6.48 16.62
C LEU A 69 -3.20 5.44 16.27
N GLY A 70 -3.25 4.27 16.89
CA GLY A 70 -2.34 3.19 16.57
C GLY A 70 -2.94 1.85 16.94
N GLY A 71 -2.52 0.81 16.23
CA GLY A 71 -3.07 -0.52 16.45
C GLY A 71 -2.42 -1.58 15.58
N PHE A 72 -2.58 -2.83 16.03
CA PHE A 72 -2.29 -3.98 15.19
C PHE A 72 -3.39 -4.13 14.16
N TYR A 73 -3.03 -4.51 12.94
CA TYR A 73 -3.96 -4.75 11.85
C TYR A 73 -3.67 -6.10 11.18
N LYS A 74 -4.66 -6.63 10.48
CA LYS A 74 -4.47 -7.76 9.57
C LYS A 74 -4.98 -7.41 8.18
N THR A 75 -4.31 -7.94 7.16
CA THR A 75 -4.79 -7.86 5.78
C THR A 75 -5.60 -9.12 5.48
N GLU A 76 -6.91 -8.96 5.28
CA GLU A 76 -7.80 -10.04 4.87
C GLU A 76 -8.60 -9.58 3.64
N ASN A 77 -8.57 -10.35 2.55
CA ASN A 77 -9.31 -10.05 1.31
C ASN A 77 -9.11 -8.61 0.82
N ASP A 78 -7.86 -8.17 0.69
CA ASP A 78 -7.48 -6.81 0.26
C ASP A 78 -8.01 -5.67 1.15
N SER A 79 -8.43 -5.99 2.39
CA SER A 79 -8.91 -5.02 3.38
C SER A 79 -8.06 -5.05 4.65
N LEU A 80 -7.84 -3.87 5.24
CA LEU A 80 -7.25 -3.72 6.57
C LEU A 80 -8.36 -3.90 7.61
N LYS A 81 -8.17 -4.82 8.56
CA LYS A 81 -9.06 -5.04 9.72
C LYS A 81 -8.33 -4.84 11.03
#